data_AF-A0A2S0KQI7-F1
#
_entry.id   AF-A0A2S0KQI7-F1
#
_cell.length_a   1.000
_cell.length_b   1.000
_cell.length_c   1.000
_cell.angle_alpha   90.00
_cell.angle_beta   90.00
_cell.angle_gamma   90.00
#
_symmetry.space_group_name_H-M   'P 1'
#
loop_
_entity.id
_entity.type
_entity.pdbx_description
1 polymer ?
#
loop_
_entity_poly.entity_id
_entity_poly.type
_entity_poly.pdbx_seq_one_letter_code
_entity_poly.pdbx_strand_id
1 'polypeptide(L)'
;MSDVNDFLRMPNWYPVLAGHTFLTSFVKMRSDVIAALAAGETGEHDKSAAVASILEDLRQPLGAIPGNAFACVDCCAPTDTERFELKRGAVFSPESTWKYLALSGKVRQAAAEGKAEYICLRPFRRMNRTREFRLFIRDGKLNAMSQYHLIRHFRRLEGVRNSFWEQAADFVDRIAWLLPLKTLVMDIYFTSSGKILIIDLNPWGEPTDPLLLQSWERDWSVPAGIVLMDPPTRIYGDVNVSF
;
A
#
# COMPACT_ATOMS: atom_id res chain seq x y z
N MET A 1 15.39 12.17 18.83
CA MET A 1 14.20 12.60 18.06
C MET A 1 13.94 11.48 17.07
N SER A 2 12.85 10.73 17.22
CA SER A 2 12.45 9.77 16.19
C SER A 2 12.33 10.53 14.87
N ASP A 3 12.93 10.00 13.81
CA ASP A 3 12.74 10.54 12.46
C ASP A 3 11.24 10.70 12.23
N VAL A 4 10.77 11.90 11.89
CA VAL A 4 9.31 12.14 11.74
C VAL A 4 8.73 11.23 10.65
N ASN A 5 9.57 10.80 9.69
CA ASN A 5 9.23 9.80 8.69
C ASN A 5 9.04 8.39 9.25
N ASP A 6 9.56 8.08 10.44
CA ASP A 6 9.34 6.79 11.10
C ASP A 6 7.84 6.54 11.33
N PHE A 7 7.03 7.60 11.50
CA PHE A 7 5.57 7.47 11.61
C PHE A 7 4.92 6.79 10.39
N LEU A 8 5.52 6.90 9.21
CA LEU A 8 4.97 6.31 7.97
C LEU A 8 5.06 4.78 7.93
N ARG A 9 5.82 4.15 8.84
CA ARG A 9 5.87 2.71 9.01
C ARG A 9 4.59 2.20 9.66
N MET A 10 4.05 1.10 9.13
CA MET A 10 2.78 0.51 9.58
C MET A 10 2.69 0.28 11.09
N PRO A 11 3.69 -0.30 11.78
CA PRO A 11 3.64 -0.46 13.23
C PRO A 11 3.46 0.85 14.00
N ASN A 12 3.87 1.98 13.43
CA ASN A 12 3.85 3.30 14.07
C ASN A 12 2.54 4.05 13.80
N TRP A 13 2.05 4.08 12.56
CA TRP A 13 0.76 4.74 12.28
C TRP A 13 -0.45 3.88 12.61
N TYR A 14 -0.34 2.56 12.60
CA TYR A 14 -1.48 1.67 12.81
C TYR A 14 -2.19 1.90 14.14
N PRO A 15 -1.52 1.98 15.31
CA PRO A 15 -2.21 2.20 16.59
C PRO A 15 -3.00 3.50 16.63
N VAL A 16 -2.55 4.51 15.89
CA VAL A 16 -3.18 5.84 15.79
C VAL A 16 -4.39 5.83 14.87
N LEU A 17 -4.37 5.01 13.81
CA LEU A 17 -5.37 4.98 12.74
C LEU A 17 -6.14 3.66 12.63
N ALA A 18 -6.08 2.80 13.65
CA ALA A 18 -6.62 1.43 13.63
C ALA A 18 -8.12 1.39 13.26
N GLY A 19 -8.90 2.41 13.65
CA GLY A 19 -10.32 2.53 13.31
C GLY A 19 -10.61 2.79 11.83
N HIS A 20 -9.58 3.07 11.03
CA HIS A 20 -9.68 3.45 9.62
C HIS A 20 -8.90 2.52 8.70
N THR A 21 -8.46 1.35 9.15
CA THR A 21 -7.74 0.39 8.30
C THR A 21 -8.23 -1.04 8.56
N PHE A 22 -7.61 -2.02 7.92
CA PHE A 22 -7.87 -3.42 8.20
C PHE A 22 -7.26 -3.79 9.54
N LEU A 23 -7.99 -4.58 10.35
CA LEU A 23 -7.39 -5.22 11.51
C LEU A 23 -6.13 -5.98 11.08
N THR A 24 -5.00 -5.62 11.68
CA THR A 24 -3.66 -6.10 11.29
C THR A 24 -2.96 -6.67 12.52
N SER A 25 -2.37 -7.85 12.35
CA SER A 25 -1.48 -8.47 13.34
C SER A 25 -0.03 -8.18 12.97
N PHE A 26 0.83 -8.04 13.98
CA PHE A 26 2.24 -7.68 13.82
C PHE A 26 3.10 -8.76 14.47
N VAL A 27 3.96 -9.40 13.68
CA VAL A 27 4.92 -10.40 14.16
C VAL A 27 6.31 -9.80 14.10
N LYS A 28 6.89 -9.52 15.26
CA LYS A 28 8.23 -8.94 15.35
C LYS A 28 9.28 -9.97 14.93
N MET A 29 10.16 -9.59 14.02
CA MET A 29 11.26 -10.43 13.57
C MET A 29 12.48 -10.21 14.48
N ARG A 30 13.21 -11.30 14.75
CA ARG A 30 14.54 -11.24 15.36
C ARG A 30 15.59 -10.84 14.32
N SER A 31 16.78 -10.43 14.76
CA SER A 31 17.87 -10.00 13.87
C SER A 31 18.34 -11.10 12.90
N ASP A 32 18.35 -12.36 13.33
CA ASP A 32 18.67 -13.51 12.48
C ASP A 32 17.61 -13.74 11.38
N VAL A 33 16.33 -13.55 11.72
CA VAL A 33 15.22 -13.61 10.76
C VAL A 33 15.28 -12.46 9.76
N ILE A 34 15.60 -11.24 10.22
CA ILE A 34 15.77 -10.08 9.32
C ILE A 34 16.93 -10.32 8.35
N ALA A 35 18.05 -10.87 8.83
CA ALA A 35 19.18 -11.23 7.98
C ALA A 35 18.81 -12.29 6.93
N ALA A 36 18.09 -13.34 7.33
CA ALA A 36 17.58 -14.36 6.41
C ALA A 36 16.61 -13.77 5.37
N LEU A 37 15.74 -12.84 5.79
CA LEU A 37 14.85 -12.12 4.89
C LEU A 37 15.67 -11.30 3.89
N ALA A 38 16.63 -10.51 4.33
CA ALA A 38 17.50 -9.70 3.47
C ALA A 38 18.28 -10.54 2.45
N ALA A 39 18.76 -11.72 2.86
CA ALA A 39 19.43 -12.68 1.99
C ALA A 39 18.47 -13.36 0.98
N GLY A 40 17.16 -13.29 1.20
CA GLY A 40 16.15 -13.94 0.36
C GLY A 40 16.05 -15.45 0.58
N GLU A 41 16.39 -15.93 1.77
CA GLU A 41 16.26 -17.35 2.14
C GLU A 41 14.78 -17.76 2.13
N THR A 42 14.37 -18.60 1.18
CA THR A 42 12.93 -18.96 1.02
C THR A 42 12.50 -20.11 1.92
N GLY A 43 13.44 -20.87 2.48
CA GLY A 43 13.19 -22.08 3.25
C GLY A 43 12.94 -23.35 2.42
N GLU A 44 12.88 -23.27 1.08
CA GLU A 44 12.69 -24.45 0.22
C GLU A 44 13.98 -25.28 0.07
N HIS A 45 15.12 -24.60 0.06
CA HIS A 45 16.45 -25.22 -0.03
C HIS A 45 17.31 -24.97 1.21
N ASP A 46 16.96 -23.93 1.98
CA ASP A 46 17.72 -23.47 3.13
C ASP A 46 17.03 -23.92 4.43
N LYS A 47 17.60 -24.91 5.12
CA LYS A 47 17.12 -25.35 6.44
C LYS A 47 17.61 -24.44 7.56
N SER A 48 17.39 -23.14 7.39
CA SER A 48 17.80 -22.10 8.32
C SER A 48 16.95 -22.15 9.59
N ALA A 49 17.59 -22.16 10.76
CA ALA A 49 16.89 -22.11 12.05
C ALA A 49 16.09 -20.81 12.22
N ALA A 50 16.57 -19.72 11.60
CA ALA A 50 15.86 -18.44 11.58
C ALA A 50 14.54 -18.57 10.80
N VAL A 51 14.58 -19.15 9.60
CA VAL A 51 13.37 -19.41 8.78
C VAL A 51 12.40 -20.35 9.51
N ALA A 52 12.90 -21.45 10.08
CA ALA A 52 12.05 -22.39 10.83
C ALA A 52 11.32 -21.71 12.00
N SER A 53 12.00 -20.81 12.70
CA SER A 53 11.41 -20.09 13.82
C SER A 53 10.35 -19.08 13.40
N ILE A 54 10.57 -18.28 12.34
CA ILE A 54 9.55 -17.32 11.91
C ILE A 54 8.32 -18.01 11.34
N LEU A 55 8.47 -19.19 10.72
CA LEU A 55 7.35 -20.01 10.29
C LEU A 55 6.48 -20.47 11.47
N GLU A 56 7.08 -20.79 12.62
CA GLU A 56 6.34 -21.07 13.86
C GLU A 56 5.58 -19.83 14.36
N ASP A 57 6.27 -18.69 14.46
CA ASP A 57 5.71 -17.44 14.98
C ASP A 57 4.53 -16.93 14.13
N LEU A 58 4.49 -17.26 12.84
CA LEU A 58 3.40 -16.91 11.92
C LEU A 58 2.14 -17.77 12.08
N ARG A 59 2.21 -18.95 12.73
CA ARG A 59 1.08 -19.91 12.77
C ARG A 59 -0.15 -19.35 13.45
N GLN A 60 -0.01 -18.86 14.68
CA GLN A 60 -1.15 -18.35 15.45
C GLN A 60 -1.78 -17.10 14.80
N PRO A 61 -1.01 -16.06 14.38
CA PRO A 61 -1.56 -14.88 13.72
C PRO A 61 -2.26 -15.20 12.40
N LEU A 62 -1.71 -16.08 11.56
CA LEU A 62 -2.36 -16.51 10.32
C LEU A 62 -3.62 -17.33 10.61
N GLY A 63 -3.56 -18.24 11.59
CA GLY A 63 -4.71 -19.05 11.99
C GLY A 63 -5.88 -18.23 12.53
N ALA A 64 -5.62 -17.02 13.04
CA ALA A 64 -6.65 -16.09 13.49
C ALA A 64 -7.34 -15.32 12.34
N ILE A 65 -6.77 -15.31 11.13
CA ILE A 65 -7.34 -14.63 9.96
C ILE A 65 -8.23 -15.61 9.18
N PRO A 66 -9.54 -15.34 9.04
CA PRO A 66 -10.40 -16.20 8.24
C PRO A 66 -10.04 -16.14 6.75
N GLY A 67 -9.69 -17.29 6.17
CA GLY A 67 -9.37 -17.43 4.75
C GLY A 67 -7.95 -16.98 4.42
N ASN A 68 -7.78 -16.30 3.29
CA ASN A 68 -6.46 -15.82 2.86
C ASN A 68 -6.06 -14.55 3.64
N ALA A 69 -4.76 -14.39 3.84
CA ALA A 69 -4.13 -13.18 4.36
C ALA A 69 -3.38 -12.43 3.25
N PHE A 70 -3.07 -11.17 3.53
CA PHE A 70 -2.11 -10.36 2.81
C PHE A 70 -0.99 -9.99 3.77
N ALA A 71 0.25 -10.19 3.35
CA ALA A 71 1.43 -9.94 4.16
C ALA A 71 2.28 -8.82 3.55
N CYS A 72 2.81 -7.95 4.40
CA CYS A 72 3.80 -6.93 4.07
C CYS A 72 4.78 -6.77 5.22
N VAL A 73 5.82 -5.95 5.01
CA VAL A 73 6.66 -5.45 6.10
C VAL A 73 6.29 -4.00 6.42
N ASP A 74 6.98 -3.41 7.38
CA ASP A 74 6.68 -2.10 7.96
C ASP A 74 6.44 -0.99 6.94
N CYS A 75 7.25 -0.92 5.89
CA CYS A 75 7.27 0.19 4.95
C CYS A 75 6.89 -0.19 3.51
N CYS A 76 6.70 -1.47 3.21
CA CYS A 76 6.36 -1.89 1.85
C CYS A 76 5.68 -3.26 1.79
N ALA A 77 4.76 -3.41 0.83
CA ALA A 77 4.14 -4.68 0.48
C ALA A 77 4.81 -5.31 -0.75
N PRO A 78 5.06 -6.63 -0.82
CA PRO A 78 5.79 -7.29 -1.92
C PRO A 78 5.01 -7.36 -3.26
N THR A 79 4.80 -6.19 -3.89
CA THR A 79 4.03 -6.03 -5.13
C THR A 79 4.83 -6.36 -6.41
N ASP A 80 6.12 -6.58 -6.28
CA ASP A 80 7.11 -6.88 -7.33
C ASP A 80 7.31 -8.39 -7.55
N THR A 81 6.44 -9.22 -6.99
CA THR A 81 6.54 -10.69 -7.08
C THR A 81 5.48 -11.27 -8.01
N GLU A 82 5.78 -12.43 -8.62
CA GLU A 82 4.84 -13.20 -9.44
C GLU A 82 3.55 -13.53 -8.67
N ARG A 83 3.64 -13.81 -7.36
CA ARG A 83 2.46 -14.05 -6.52
C ARG A 83 1.55 -12.81 -6.45
N PHE A 84 2.11 -11.60 -6.44
CA PHE A 84 1.30 -10.39 -6.49
C PHE A 84 0.61 -10.25 -7.84
N GLU A 85 1.32 -10.49 -8.94
CA GLU A 85 0.75 -10.43 -10.28
C GLU A 85 -0.40 -11.44 -10.47
N LEU A 86 -0.15 -12.72 -10.16
CA LEU A 86 -1.10 -13.81 -10.42
C LEU A 86 -2.21 -13.94 -9.37
N LYS A 87 -1.87 -13.69 -8.09
CA LYS A 87 -2.77 -13.96 -6.95
C LYS A 87 -3.06 -12.71 -6.10
N ARG A 88 -2.63 -11.52 -6.53
CA ARG A 88 -2.78 -10.26 -5.79
C ARG A 88 -2.16 -10.29 -4.39
N GLY A 89 -1.16 -11.14 -4.20
CA GLY A 89 -0.45 -11.27 -2.93
C GLY A 89 -1.18 -12.11 -1.88
N ALA A 90 -2.21 -12.86 -2.27
CA ALA A 90 -2.90 -13.75 -1.36
C ALA A 90 -1.96 -14.88 -0.88
N VAL A 91 -1.90 -15.05 0.44
CA VAL A 91 -1.17 -16.10 1.16
C VAL A 91 -2.11 -16.81 2.13
N PHE A 92 -1.81 -18.06 2.50
CA PHE A 92 -2.70 -18.90 3.32
C PHE A 92 -1.98 -19.77 4.36
N SER A 93 -0.64 -19.80 4.32
CA SER A 93 0.20 -20.55 5.25
C SER A 93 1.45 -19.76 5.62
N PRO A 94 2.12 -20.09 6.74
CA PRO A 94 3.41 -19.51 7.09
C PRO A 94 4.43 -19.58 5.94
N GLU A 95 4.53 -20.72 5.27
CA GLU A 95 5.50 -20.96 4.19
C GLU A 95 5.18 -20.08 2.98
N SER A 96 3.90 -20.02 2.57
CA SER A 96 3.48 -19.16 1.47
C SER A 96 3.68 -17.68 1.78
N THR A 97 3.56 -17.31 3.06
CA THR A 97 3.76 -15.94 3.58
C THR A 97 5.23 -15.56 3.55
N TRP A 98 6.08 -16.42 4.14
CA TRP A 98 7.53 -16.21 4.16
C TRP A 98 8.10 -16.17 2.74
N LYS A 99 7.77 -17.14 1.89
CA LYS A 99 8.21 -17.17 0.48
C LYS A 99 7.76 -15.92 -0.28
N TYR A 100 6.55 -15.42 -0.03
CA TYR A 100 6.04 -14.19 -0.65
C TYR A 100 6.88 -12.96 -0.28
N LEU A 101 7.29 -12.85 0.98
CA LEU A 101 8.13 -11.76 1.47
C LEU A 101 9.59 -11.91 0.98
N ALA A 102 10.18 -13.09 1.12
CA ALA A 102 11.58 -13.37 0.76
C ALA A 102 11.87 -13.26 -0.73
N LEU A 103 10.89 -13.51 -1.61
CA LEU A 103 11.06 -13.35 -3.06
C LEU A 103 10.98 -11.89 -3.55
N SER A 104 10.53 -10.95 -2.72
CA SER A 104 10.41 -9.55 -3.13
C SER A 104 11.73 -8.81 -3.01
N GLY A 105 12.21 -8.23 -4.12
CA GLY A 105 13.44 -7.43 -4.14
C GLY A 105 13.36 -6.25 -3.18
N LYS A 106 12.23 -5.52 -3.18
CA LYS A 106 12.07 -4.36 -2.32
C LYS A 106 11.87 -4.69 -0.83
N VAL A 107 11.25 -5.82 -0.49
CA VAL A 107 11.17 -6.27 0.92
C VAL A 107 12.55 -6.66 1.43
N ARG A 108 13.33 -7.39 0.62
CA ARG A 108 14.72 -7.74 0.96
C ARG A 108 15.58 -6.49 1.17
N GLN A 109 15.45 -5.50 0.27
CA GLN A 109 16.13 -4.22 0.41
C GLN A 109 15.72 -3.50 1.70
N ALA A 110 14.42 -3.42 2.00
CA ALA A 110 13.94 -2.81 3.25
C ALA A 110 14.51 -3.51 4.49
N ALA A 111 14.60 -4.85 4.48
CA ALA A 111 15.23 -5.62 5.55
C ALA A 111 16.74 -5.30 5.68
N ALA A 112 17.47 -5.25 4.57
CA ALA A 112 18.89 -4.91 4.55
C ALA A 112 19.17 -3.49 5.07
N GLU A 113 18.25 -2.56 4.83
CA GLU A 113 18.31 -1.17 5.29
C GLU A 113 17.81 -0.98 6.74
N GLY A 114 17.39 -2.04 7.43
CA GLY A 114 16.86 -1.95 8.79
C GLY A 114 15.47 -1.30 8.87
N LYS A 115 14.73 -1.26 7.76
CA LYS A 115 13.37 -0.69 7.65
C LYS A 115 12.26 -1.73 7.76
N ALA A 116 12.60 -3.02 7.94
CA ALA A 116 11.65 -4.10 8.12
C ALA A 116 11.92 -4.84 9.44
N GLU A 117 11.10 -4.59 10.46
CA GLU A 117 11.18 -5.20 11.78
C GLU A 117 9.98 -6.11 12.08
N TYR A 118 8.86 -5.92 11.38
CA TYR A 118 7.64 -6.67 11.60
C TYR A 118 7.10 -7.25 10.29
N ILE A 119 6.57 -8.47 10.37
CA ILE A 119 5.64 -8.99 9.37
C ILE A 119 4.24 -8.53 9.77
N CYS A 120 3.60 -7.77 8.89
CA CYS A 120 2.27 -7.24 9.07
C CYS A 120 1.27 -8.12 8.30
N LEU A 121 0.29 -8.68 9.01
CA LEU A 121 -0.69 -9.61 8.46
C LEU A 121 -2.09 -9.04 8.58
N ARG A 122 -2.79 -8.93 7.46
CA ARG A 122 -4.20 -8.50 7.43
C ARG A 122 -5.06 -9.46 6.60
N PRO A 123 -6.39 -9.49 6.80
CA PRO A 123 -7.28 -10.25 5.94
C PRO A 123 -7.13 -9.85 4.47
N PHE A 124 -6.96 -10.83 3.59
CA PHE A 124 -6.95 -10.57 2.16
C PHE A 124 -8.35 -10.17 1.68
N ARG A 125 -8.39 -9.12 0.87
CA ARG A 125 -9.59 -8.67 0.19
C ARG A 125 -9.26 -8.35 -1.26
N ARG A 126 -10.10 -8.84 -2.18
CA ARG A 126 -10.04 -8.43 -3.59
C ARG A 126 -10.58 -7.02 -3.70
N MET A 127 -9.69 -6.04 -3.67
CA MET A 127 -10.06 -4.64 -3.83
C MET A 127 -10.46 -4.35 -5.29
N ASN A 128 -11.50 -3.54 -5.42
CA ASN A 128 -11.99 -3.07 -6.71
C ASN A 128 -11.16 -1.86 -7.13
N ARG A 129 -10.47 -1.99 -8.27
CA ARG A 129 -9.50 -1.00 -8.78
C ARG A 129 -10.06 0.42 -8.91
N THR A 130 -11.37 0.61 -9.09
CA THR A 130 -11.97 1.95 -9.22
C THR A 130 -12.32 2.59 -7.87
N ARG A 131 -11.95 1.96 -6.76
CA ARG A 131 -12.21 2.46 -5.41
C ARG A 131 -10.90 2.71 -4.66
N GLU A 132 -9.77 2.52 -5.32
CA GLU A 132 -8.44 2.78 -4.77
C GLU A 132 -7.96 4.14 -5.28
N PHE A 133 -7.53 5.00 -4.35
CA PHE A 133 -7.07 6.34 -4.62
C PHE A 133 -5.83 6.66 -3.78
N ARG A 134 -4.97 7.51 -4.31
CA ARG A 134 -3.85 8.12 -3.60
C ARG A 134 -4.20 9.57 -3.28
N LEU A 135 -4.20 9.92 -1.99
CA LEU A 135 -4.36 11.29 -1.52
C LEU A 135 -2.99 11.93 -1.32
N PHE A 136 -2.93 13.21 -1.67
CA PHE A 136 -1.79 14.07 -1.42
C PHE A 136 -2.24 15.09 -0.38
N ILE A 137 -1.77 14.91 0.85
CA ILE A 137 -2.13 15.76 2.00
C ILE A 137 -0.99 16.75 2.19
N ARG A 138 -1.32 18.04 2.24
CA ARG A 138 -0.36 19.12 2.47
C ARG A 138 -0.89 20.06 3.55
N ASP A 139 -0.03 20.38 4.51
CA ASP A 139 -0.37 21.26 5.65
C ASP A 139 -1.66 20.84 6.38
N GLY A 140 -1.87 19.52 6.48
CA GLY A 140 -2.99 18.90 7.18
C GLY A 140 -4.28 18.84 6.37
N LYS A 141 -4.27 19.25 5.10
CA LYS A 141 -5.45 19.30 4.23
C LYS A 141 -5.27 18.48 2.96
N LEU A 142 -6.38 18.00 2.40
CA LEU A 142 -6.36 17.33 1.10
C LEU A 142 -6.02 18.34 0.00
N ASN A 143 -4.91 18.12 -0.70
CA ASN A 143 -4.47 18.97 -1.80
C ASN A 143 -4.80 18.36 -3.16
N ALA A 144 -4.62 17.04 -3.31
CA ALA A 144 -4.94 16.33 -4.53
C ALA A 144 -5.35 14.88 -4.27
N MET A 145 -6.05 14.26 -5.22
CA MET A 145 -6.44 12.86 -5.15
C MET A 145 -6.34 12.20 -6.53
N SER A 146 -5.52 11.17 -6.69
CA SER A 146 -5.37 10.46 -7.96
C SER A 146 -6.05 9.09 -7.90
N GLN A 147 -6.71 8.65 -8.98
CA GLN A 147 -7.06 7.22 -9.08
C GLN A 147 -5.79 6.38 -9.05
N TYR A 148 -5.80 5.29 -8.26
CA TYR A 148 -4.58 4.50 -8.07
C TYR A 148 -4.22 3.67 -9.31
N HIS A 149 -5.21 3.05 -9.96
CA HIS A 149 -5.00 2.15 -11.10
C HIS A 149 -5.07 2.90 -12.43
N LEU A 150 -3.96 2.94 -13.17
CA LEU A 150 -3.83 3.75 -14.40
C LEU A 150 -4.17 2.99 -15.69
N ILE A 151 -4.72 1.78 -15.57
CA ILE A 151 -4.92 0.86 -16.70
C ILE A 151 -5.91 1.35 -17.77
N ARG A 152 -6.85 2.24 -17.41
CA ARG A 152 -7.85 2.81 -18.33
C ARG A 152 -8.63 3.95 -17.69
N HIS A 153 -9.36 4.68 -18.52
CA HIS A 153 -10.47 5.52 -18.11
C HIS A 153 -11.62 4.69 -17.51
N PHE A 154 -12.03 5.04 -16.28
CA PHE A 154 -13.21 4.45 -15.64
C PHE A 154 -14.38 5.43 -15.69
N ARG A 155 -15.14 5.45 -16.79
CA ARG A 155 -16.27 6.37 -17.02
C ARG A 155 -17.22 6.57 -15.83
N ARG A 156 -17.46 5.54 -15.04
CA ARG A 156 -18.31 5.62 -13.85
C ARG A 156 -17.81 6.56 -12.76
N LEU A 157 -16.51 6.87 -12.74
CA LEU A 157 -15.90 7.75 -11.74
C LEU A 157 -16.22 9.22 -12.00
N GLU A 158 -16.48 9.61 -13.25
CA GLU A 158 -16.84 11.00 -13.58
C GLU A 158 -18.11 11.44 -12.84
N GLY A 159 -19.13 10.57 -12.78
CA GLY A 159 -20.40 10.89 -12.11
C GLY A 159 -20.31 10.95 -10.58
N VAL A 160 -19.25 10.42 -9.96
CA VAL A 160 -19.07 10.41 -8.50
C VAL A 160 -17.85 11.21 -8.04
N ARG A 161 -17.20 11.92 -8.98
CA ARG A 161 -15.94 12.65 -8.81
C ARG A 161 -15.97 13.59 -7.59
N ASN A 162 -16.95 14.49 -7.56
CA ASN A 162 -17.09 15.48 -6.49
C ASN A 162 -17.43 14.83 -5.16
N SER A 163 -18.34 13.85 -5.17
CA SER A 163 -18.72 13.12 -3.96
C SER A 163 -17.53 12.38 -3.32
N PHE A 164 -16.65 11.78 -4.12
CA PHE A 164 -15.43 11.14 -3.59
C PHE A 164 -14.44 12.16 -3.07
N TRP A 165 -14.29 13.30 -3.74
CA TRP A 165 -13.43 14.39 -3.27
C TRP A 165 -13.89 14.92 -1.91
N GLU A 166 -15.19 15.25 -1.76
CA GLU A 166 -15.77 15.73 -0.51
C GLU A 166 -15.61 14.71 0.61
N GLN A 167 -15.94 13.43 0.36
CA GLN A 167 -15.75 12.36 1.34
C GLN A 167 -14.30 12.21 1.79
N ALA A 168 -13.35 12.35 0.86
CA ALA A 168 -11.92 12.28 1.15
C ALA A 168 -11.43 13.50 1.93
N ALA A 169 -11.86 14.71 1.57
CA ALA A 169 -11.52 15.95 2.26
C ALA A 169 -12.03 15.91 3.71
N ASP A 170 -13.31 15.57 3.90
CA ASP A 170 -13.93 15.42 5.22
C ASP A 170 -13.22 14.35 6.06
N PHE A 171 -12.77 13.27 5.43
CA PHE A 171 -12.03 12.22 6.11
C PHE A 171 -10.66 12.71 6.57
N VAL A 172 -9.90 13.39 5.70
CA VAL A 172 -8.60 13.98 6.04
C VAL A 172 -8.75 14.97 7.18
N ASP A 173 -9.71 15.89 7.11
CA ASP A 173 -9.95 16.89 8.16
C ASP A 173 -10.24 16.23 9.52
N ARG A 174 -11.04 15.15 9.53
CA ARG A 174 -11.36 14.41 10.76
C ARG A 174 -10.16 13.70 11.38
N ILE A 175 -9.22 13.20 10.57
CA ILE A 175 -8.04 12.46 11.07
C ILE A 175 -6.79 13.35 11.18
N ALA A 176 -6.83 14.59 10.69
CA ALA A 176 -5.66 15.46 10.63
C ALA A 176 -5.00 15.69 11.99
N TRP A 177 -5.78 15.75 13.07
CA TRP A 177 -5.26 15.90 14.44
C TRP A 177 -4.51 14.67 14.96
N LEU A 178 -4.80 13.48 14.42
CA LEU A 178 -4.12 12.22 14.75
C LEU A 178 -2.73 12.14 14.09
N LEU A 179 -2.53 12.83 12.96
CA LEU A 179 -1.30 12.73 12.17
C LEU A 179 -0.22 13.70 12.70
N PRO A 180 0.95 13.22 13.13
CA PRO A 180 2.08 14.10 13.46
C PRO A 180 2.65 14.78 12.20
N LEU A 181 2.65 14.06 11.07
CA LEU A 181 2.98 14.58 9.75
C LEU A 181 1.78 15.32 9.16
N LYS A 182 1.96 16.58 8.79
CA LYS A 182 0.92 17.37 8.10
C LYS A 182 1.04 17.32 6.57
N THR A 183 2.18 16.86 6.06
CA THR A 183 2.43 16.72 4.63
C THR A 183 2.91 15.31 4.34
N LEU A 184 2.08 14.52 3.65
CA LEU A 184 2.32 13.11 3.34
C LEU A 184 1.42 12.63 2.20
N VAL A 185 1.68 11.41 1.74
CA VAL A 185 0.83 10.68 0.80
C VAL A 185 0.10 9.57 1.54
N MET A 186 -1.17 9.34 1.20
CA MET A 186 -2.00 8.31 1.82
C MET A 186 -2.72 7.52 0.73
N ASP A 187 -2.55 6.20 0.71
CA ASP A 187 -3.32 5.33 -0.16
C ASP A 187 -4.57 4.85 0.56
N ILE A 188 -5.72 4.95 -0.10
CA ILE A 188 -7.01 4.58 0.48
C ILE A 188 -7.82 3.66 -0.42
N TYR A 189 -8.84 3.06 0.19
CA TYR A 189 -9.90 2.32 -0.46
C TYR A 189 -11.29 2.79 0.00
N PHE A 190 -12.15 3.14 -0.95
CA PHE A 190 -13.58 3.40 -0.70
C PHE A 190 -14.39 2.10 -0.66
N THR A 191 -14.88 1.75 0.52
CA THR A 191 -15.75 0.58 0.71
C THR A 191 -17.13 0.75 0.07
N SER A 192 -17.85 -0.35 -0.15
CA SER A 192 -19.22 -0.31 -0.71
C SER A 192 -20.20 0.47 0.16
N SER A 193 -19.95 0.57 1.46
CA SER A 193 -20.76 1.32 2.41
C SER A 193 -20.34 2.80 2.57
N GLY A 194 -19.42 3.30 1.75
CA GLY A 194 -18.96 4.70 1.81
C GLY A 194 -17.91 4.99 2.88
N LYS A 195 -17.45 3.99 3.64
CA LYS A 195 -16.31 4.14 4.55
C LYS A 195 -14.99 4.17 3.77
N ILE A 196 -14.02 4.93 4.27
CA ILE A 196 -12.65 4.96 3.76
C ILE A 196 -11.77 4.04 4.62
N LEU A 197 -10.99 3.19 3.96
CA LEU A 197 -9.93 2.40 4.58
C LEU A 197 -8.57 2.89 4.12
N ILE A 198 -7.68 3.21 5.05
CA ILE A 198 -6.27 3.50 4.82
C ILE A 198 -5.57 2.19 4.47
N ILE A 199 -4.86 2.20 3.35
CA ILE A 199 -4.08 1.09 2.84
C ILE A 199 -2.61 1.26 3.21
N ASP A 200 -2.08 2.47 3.03
CA ASP A 200 -0.67 2.77 3.24
C ASP A 200 -0.43 4.27 3.46
N LEU A 201 0.66 4.61 4.15
CA LEU A 201 1.16 5.98 4.28
C LEU A 201 2.55 6.07 3.66
N ASN A 202 2.76 7.09 2.85
CA ASN A 202 3.98 7.26 2.07
C ASN A 202 4.56 8.67 2.25
N PRO A 203 5.88 8.85 2.10
CA PRO A 203 6.51 10.16 2.20
C PRO A 203 6.05 11.07 1.06
N TRP A 204 6.11 12.37 1.32
CA TRP A 204 5.89 13.38 0.30
C TRP A 204 7.12 13.52 -0.59
N GLY A 205 6.95 13.47 -1.91
CA GLY A 205 8.08 13.47 -2.84
C GLY A 205 8.58 12.06 -3.18
N GLU A 206 9.72 12.03 -3.87
CA GLU A 206 10.43 10.79 -4.19
C GLU A 206 10.79 10.01 -2.91
N PRO A 207 10.67 8.68 -2.89
CA PRO A 207 10.41 7.77 -4.03
C PRO A 207 8.93 7.47 -4.31
N THR A 208 7.99 8.22 -3.73
CA THR A 208 6.56 7.96 -3.89
C THR A 208 6.09 8.40 -5.27
N ASP A 209 5.52 7.47 -6.06
CA ASP A 209 5.00 7.79 -7.39
C ASP A 209 3.84 8.83 -7.34
N PRO A 210 3.92 9.96 -8.08
CA PRO A 210 2.87 10.98 -8.13
C PRO A 210 1.62 10.55 -8.93
N LEU A 211 1.64 9.38 -9.57
CA LEU A 211 0.56 8.83 -10.40
C LEU A 211 0.12 9.85 -11.47
N LEU A 212 -1.17 10.16 -11.54
CA LEU A 212 -1.71 11.09 -12.54
C LEU A 212 -1.35 12.56 -12.30
N LEU A 213 -0.69 12.89 -11.19
CA LEU A 213 -0.11 14.21 -11.05
C LEU A 213 1.18 14.36 -11.87
N GLN A 214 1.70 13.25 -12.41
CA GLN A 214 2.83 13.12 -13.34
C GLN A 214 4.20 13.54 -12.80
N SER A 215 4.26 14.59 -11.98
CA SER A 215 5.49 15.11 -11.40
C SER A 215 5.24 15.71 -10.01
N TRP A 216 6.27 15.63 -9.17
CA TRP A 216 6.34 16.36 -7.90
C TRP A 216 6.63 17.85 -8.09
N GLU A 217 7.23 18.22 -9.22
CA GLU A 217 7.55 19.60 -9.60
C GLU A 217 6.29 20.31 -10.13
N ARG A 218 5.37 20.63 -9.21
CA ARG A 218 4.16 21.40 -9.51
C ARG A 218 3.89 22.45 -8.44
N ASP A 219 3.03 23.40 -8.76
CA ASP A 219 2.48 24.29 -7.75
C ASP A 219 1.46 23.53 -6.88
N TRP A 220 1.87 23.29 -5.64
CA TRP A 220 1.08 22.65 -4.61
C TRP A 220 0.34 23.67 -3.71
N SER A 221 0.44 24.97 -3.98
CA SER A 221 -0.31 26.01 -3.24
C SER A 221 -1.79 26.05 -3.63
N VAL A 222 -2.10 25.55 -4.83
CA VAL A 222 -3.47 25.40 -5.35
C VAL A 222 -3.86 23.91 -5.32
N PRO A 223 -4.95 23.53 -4.67
CA PRO A 223 -5.43 22.14 -4.70
C PRO A 223 -5.70 21.68 -6.13
N ALA A 224 -5.12 20.56 -6.53
CA ALA A 224 -5.33 19.98 -7.86
C ALA A 224 -6.69 19.27 -7.99
N GLY A 225 -7.38 19.05 -6.88
CA GLY A 225 -8.62 18.29 -6.86
C GLY A 225 -8.38 16.80 -7.12
N ILE A 226 -9.42 16.12 -7.59
CA ILE A 226 -9.35 14.73 -8.01
C ILE A 226 -8.91 14.63 -9.48
N VAL A 227 -7.95 13.76 -9.78
CA VAL A 227 -7.40 13.51 -11.12
C VAL A 227 -7.69 12.07 -11.53
N LEU A 228 -8.37 11.92 -12.66
CA LEU A 228 -8.82 10.65 -13.24
C LEU A 228 -8.16 10.47 -14.61
N MET A 229 -8.03 9.22 -15.07
CA MET A 229 -7.56 8.93 -16.43
C MET A 229 -8.52 9.52 -17.45
N ASP A 230 -8.01 10.25 -18.43
CA ASP A 230 -8.84 10.83 -19.50
C ASP A 230 -9.46 9.75 -20.39
N PRO A 231 -10.64 10.01 -20.96
CA PRO A 231 -11.21 9.14 -21.99
C PRO A 231 -10.24 8.93 -23.15
N PRO A 232 -10.17 7.71 -23.73
CA PRO A 232 -9.30 7.45 -24.87
C PRO A 232 -9.68 8.37 -26.05
N THR A 233 -8.67 9.00 -26.65
CA THR A 233 -8.85 9.81 -27.85
C THR A 233 -9.26 8.90 -29.01
N ARG A 234 -10.43 9.16 -29.61
CA ARG A 234 -10.85 8.48 -30.84
C ARG A 234 -10.15 9.14 -32.02
N ILE A 235 -9.33 8.39 -32.74
CA ILE A 235 -8.75 8.81 -34.02
C ILE A 235 -9.69 8.32 -35.13
N TYR A 236 -10.07 9.21 -36.04
CA TYR A 236 -10.85 8.90 -37.23
C TYR A 236 -9.94 9.06 -38.47
N GLY A 237 -9.93 8.06 -39.36
CA GLY A 237 -9.16 8.05 -40.60
C GLY A 237 -8.95 6.63 -41.14
N ASP A 238 -8.58 6.50 -42.42
CA ASP A 238 -8.19 5.21 -43.00
C ASP A 238 -6.87 4.75 -42.39
N VAL A 239 -6.95 3.82 -41.44
CA VAL A 239 -5.77 3.17 -40.87
C VAL A 239 -5.30 2.12 -41.88
N ASN A 240 -4.45 2.53 -42.81
CA ASN A 240 -3.70 1.59 -43.65
C ASN A 240 -2.67 0.88 -42.77
N VAL A 241 -3.02 -0.30 -42.26
CA VAL A 241 -2.07 -1.19 -41.60
C VAL A 241 -1.36 -1.99 -42.69
N SER A 242 -0.13 -1.61 -43.03
CA SER A 242 0.76 -2.44 -43.84
C SER A 242 1.24 -3.60 -42.96
N PHE A 243 0.97 -4.83 -43.40
CA PHE A 243 1.58 -6.04 -42.84
C PHE A 243 2.93 -6.33 -43.50
#